data_AF-A0A2S8ILJ4-F1
#
_entry.id   AF-A0A2S8ILJ4-F1
#
_cell.length_a   1.000
_cell.length_b   1.000
_cell.length_c   1.000
_cell.angle_alpha   90.00
_cell.angle_beta   90.00
_cell.angle_gamma   90.00
#
_symmetry.space_group_name_H-M   'P 1'
#
loop_
_entity.id
_entity.type
_entity.pdbx_description
1 polymer ?
#
loop_
_entity_poly.entity_id
_entity_poly.type
_entity_poly.pdbx_seq_one_letter_code
_entity_poly.pdbx_strand_id
1 'polypeptide(L)'
;MIYAVECSFADRATEAEWNDFYSRIKLPALISVSGFHTSQRFRALGGDGPVYLALHTIDSPDVLTSAEYRDKGGGNFARWQPHIVEWRRNVYDGAAHAPTVSGHQWLAVCDDAAPFARAGIAASAIHAIALDRQPAHRWLAVLTHDQARLASEPSDSAIRLYAPMGDQLVGAQASAAAR
;
A
#
# COMPACT_ATOMS: atom_id res chain seq x y z
N MET A 1 -5.07 -10.58 -5.47
CA MET A 1 -5.50 -9.97 -4.18
C MET A 1 -4.55 -8.84 -3.80
N ILE A 2 -4.97 -7.91 -2.93
CA ILE A 2 -4.13 -6.80 -2.48
C ILE A 2 -3.66 -7.06 -1.05
N TYR A 3 -2.34 -7.16 -0.85
CA TYR A 3 -1.72 -7.11 0.47
C TYR A 3 -1.27 -5.69 0.79
N ALA A 4 -1.83 -5.11 1.86
CA ALA A 4 -1.52 -3.77 2.32
C ALA A 4 -0.74 -3.80 3.64
N VAL A 5 0.30 -2.97 3.72
CA VAL A 5 1.05 -2.73 4.96
C VAL A 5 1.04 -1.23 5.24
N GLU A 6 0.47 -0.85 6.37
CA GLU A 6 0.43 0.52 6.87
C GLU A 6 1.33 0.63 8.10
N CYS A 7 2.09 1.73 8.21
CA CYS A 7 2.83 2.05 9.43
C CYS A 7 3.24 3.52 9.49
N SER A 8 3.63 3.96 10.67
CA SER A 8 4.42 5.17 10.91
C SER A 8 5.79 4.77 11.45
N PHE A 9 6.74 5.70 11.42
CA PHE A 9 8.10 5.50 11.93
C PHE A 9 8.41 6.53 13.02
N ALA A 10 8.73 6.05 14.22
CA ALA A 10 8.84 6.90 15.41
C ALA A 10 10.18 7.63 15.53
N ASP A 11 11.26 7.08 14.97
CA ASP A 11 12.59 7.71 15.06
C ASP A 11 12.85 8.64 13.87
N ARG A 12 12.64 9.94 14.10
CA ARG A 12 12.84 10.97 13.07
C ARG A 12 14.29 11.08 12.59
N ALA A 13 15.27 10.72 13.43
CA ALA A 13 16.69 10.85 13.06
C ALA A 13 17.10 9.81 12.00
N THR A 14 16.46 8.64 12.00
CA THR A 14 16.79 7.53 11.11
C THR A 14 15.70 7.20 10.09
N GLU A 15 14.60 7.98 10.07
CA GLU A 15 13.46 7.78 9.17
C GLU A 15 13.86 7.78 7.68
N ALA A 16 14.77 8.67 7.28
CA ALA A 16 15.27 8.71 5.90
C ALA A 16 16.02 7.43 5.53
N GLU A 17 16.88 6.94 6.42
CA GLU A 17 17.65 5.70 6.23
C GLU A 17 16.74 4.46 6.21
N TRP A 18 15.73 4.42 7.07
CA TRP A 18 14.71 3.38 7.04
C TRP A 18 13.94 3.38 5.71
N ASN A 19 13.59 4.57 5.20
CA ASN A 19 12.91 4.70 3.91
C ASN A 19 13.78 4.22 2.75
N ASP A 20 15.08 4.55 2.74
CA ASP A 20 16.04 4.05 1.76
C ASP A 20 16.19 2.53 1.83
N PHE A 21 16.36 1.98 3.04
CA PHE A 21 16.40 0.54 3.27
C PHE A 21 15.14 -0.15 2.74
N TYR A 22 13.96 0.39 3.05
CA TYR A 22 12.71 -0.23 2.65
C TYR A 22 12.59 -0.21 1.11
N SER A 23 12.77 0.94 0.47
CA SER A 23 12.65 1.03 -0.99
C SER A 23 13.71 0.22 -1.74
N ARG A 24 14.96 0.19 -1.27
CA ARG A 24 16.08 -0.39 -2.03
C ARG A 24 16.39 -1.84 -1.69
N ILE A 25 16.06 -2.29 -0.48
CA ILE A 25 16.42 -3.64 0.00
C ILE A 25 15.17 -4.46 0.29
N LYS A 26 14.25 -3.92 1.11
CA LYS A 26 13.08 -4.66 1.56
C LYS A 26 12.09 -4.94 0.42
N LEU A 27 11.75 -3.92 -0.36
CA LEU A 27 10.77 -4.04 -1.44
C LEU A 27 11.24 -5.01 -2.54
N PRO A 28 12.50 -4.93 -3.01
CA PRO A 28 13.04 -5.91 -3.96
C PRO A 28 13.11 -7.34 -3.40
N ALA A 29 13.38 -7.50 -2.10
CA ALA A 29 13.34 -8.82 -1.47
C ALA A 29 11.93 -9.40 -1.45
N LEU A 30 10.90 -8.61 -1.12
CA LEU A 30 9.51 -9.08 -1.08
C LEU A 30 8.96 -9.40 -2.47
N ILE A 31 9.22 -8.55 -3.48
CA ILE A 31 8.73 -8.79 -4.85
C ILE A 31 9.42 -10.00 -5.52
N SER A 32 10.51 -10.50 -4.94
CA SER A 32 11.16 -11.75 -5.37
C SER A 32 10.48 -13.02 -4.84
N VAL A 33 9.59 -12.91 -3.84
CA VAL A 33 8.86 -14.05 -3.27
C VAL A 33 7.86 -14.59 -4.28
N SER A 34 7.80 -15.91 -4.46
CA SER A 34 6.81 -16.55 -5.31
C SER A 34 5.39 -16.17 -4.89
N GLY A 35 4.59 -15.72 -5.85
CA GLY A 35 3.23 -15.24 -5.62
C GLY A 35 3.12 -13.77 -5.23
N PHE A 36 4.22 -13.00 -5.24
CA PHE A 36 4.19 -11.53 -5.33
C PHE A 36 4.30 -11.08 -6.79
N HIS A 37 3.37 -10.24 -7.22
CA HIS A 37 3.30 -9.77 -8.62
C HIS A 37 3.66 -8.31 -8.79
N THR A 38 3.18 -7.45 -7.89
CA THR A 38 3.51 -6.03 -7.90
C THR A 38 3.79 -5.52 -6.50
N SER A 39 4.58 -4.44 -6.40
CA SER A 39 4.82 -3.77 -5.13
C SER A 39 5.08 -2.28 -5.33
N GLN A 40 4.38 -1.44 -4.56
CA GLN A 40 4.60 0.00 -4.57
C GLN A 40 4.47 0.58 -3.15
N ARG A 41 5.30 1.57 -2.84
CA ARG A 41 5.29 2.32 -1.58
C ARG A 41 4.73 3.71 -1.78
N PHE A 42 4.07 4.21 -0.75
CA PHE A 42 3.42 5.50 -0.73
C PHE A 42 3.62 6.21 0.61
N ARG A 43 3.59 7.54 0.57
CA ARG A 43 3.63 8.42 1.73
C ARG A 43 2.39 9.29 1.74
N ALA A 44 1.70 9.35 2.89
CA ALA A 44 0.55 10.21 3.08
C ALA A 44 0.96 11.67 2.88
N LEU A 45 0.08 12.44 2.22
CA LEU A 45 0.26 13.89 2.06
C LEU A 45 -0.17 14.67 3.31
N GLY A 46 -0.97 14.04 4.17
CA GLY A 46 -1.47 14.61 5.41
C GLY A 46 -2.57 13.73 6.04
N GLY A 47 -3.27 14.32 7.01
CA GLY A 47 -4.34 13.65 7.77
C GLY A 47 -3.81 12.66 8.81
N ASP A 48 -4.71 12.23 9.68
CA ASP A 48 -4.40 11.33 10.79
C ASP A 48 -4.17 9.88 10.33
N GLY A 49 -3.42 9.13 11.12
CA GLY A 49 -3.10 7.71 10.89
C GLY A 49 -1.76 7.44 10.19
N PRO A 50 -1.49 6.19 9.80
CA PRO A 50 -0.15 5.74 9.41
C PRO A 50 0.45 6.51 8.23
N VAL A 51 1.65 7.07 8.38
CA VAL A 51 2.26 7.92 7.34
C VAL A 51 2.61 7.13 6.07
N TYR A 52 2.93 5.85 6.19
CA TYR A 52 3.40 5.03 5.09
C TYR A 52 2.43 3.90 4.76
N LEU A 53 2.26 3.65 3.46
CA LEU A 53 1.48 2.55 2.91
C LEU A 53 2.33 1.81 1.89
N ALA A 54 2.31 0.49 1.91
CA ALA A 54 2.77 -0.36 0.82
C ALA A 54 1.62 -1.21 0.32
N LEU A 55 1.42 -1.26 -1.01
CA LEU A 55 0.47 -2.14 -1.66
C LEU A 55 1.22 -3.17 -2.50
N HIS A 56 0.82 -4.42 -2.33
CA HIS A 56 1.37 -5.55 -3.07
C HIS A 56 0.22 -6.30 -3.75
N THR A 57 0.42 -6.75 -4.98
CA THR A 57 -0.44 -7.78 -5.56
C THR A 57 0.12 -9.14 -5.19
N ILE A 58 -0.70 -10.00 -4.58
CA ILE A 58 -0.34 -11.38 -4.25
C ILE A 58 -1.39 -12.39 -4.72
N ASP A 59 -0.97 -13.64 -4.91
CA ASP A 59 -1.84 -14.76 -5.31
C ASP A 59 -2.90 -15.08 -4.25
N SER A 60 -2.46 -15.29 -3.01
CA SER A 60 -3.34 -15.67 -1.90
C SER A 60 -2.73 -15.28 -0.55
N PRO A 61 -3.51 -15.28 0.55
CA PRO A 61 -2.98 -15.02 1.88
C PRO A 61 -1.91 -16.03 2.32
N ASP A 62 -1.91 -17.24 1.75
CA ASP A 62 -0.96 -18.32 2.10
C ASP A 62 0.49 -17.98 1.74
N VAL A 63 0.71 -17.09 0.75
CA VAL A 63 2.04 -16.58 0.42
C VAL A 63 2.71 -15.97 1.67
N LEU A 64 1.93 -15.32 2.54
CA LEU A 64 2.42 -14.65 3.75
C LEU A 64 2.76 -15.61 4.89
N THR A 65 2.45 -16.90 4.75
CA THR A 65 2.84 -17.96 5.69
C THR A 65 3.89 -18.91 5.09
N SER A 66 4.35 -18.65 3.85
CA SER A 66 5.39 -19.45 3.20
C SER A 66 6.76 -19.30 3.88
N ALA A 67 7.61 -20.31 3.70
CA ALA A 67 9.01 -20.24 4.15
C ALA A 67 9.77 -19.15 3.39
N GLU A 68 9.59 -19.07 2.07
CA GLU A 68 10.23 -18.06 1.23
C GLU A 68 9.92 -16.63 1.69
N TYR A 69 8.65 -16.33 2.00
CA TYR A 69 8.27 -15.02 2.54
C TYR A 69 9.02 -14.70 3.83
N ARG A 70 9.09 -15.64 4.79
CA ARG A 70 9.83 -15.45 6.04
C ARG A 70 11.33 -15.26 5.81
N ASP A 71 11.93 -16.03 4.93
CA ASP A 71 13.36 -15.98 4.61
C ASP A 71 13.75 -14.66 3.93
N LYS A 72 12.85 -14.08 3.14
CA LYS A 72 12.99 -12.72 2.57
C LYS A 72 12.65 -11.61 3.58
N GLY A 73 12.47 -11.97 4.86
CA GLY A 73 12.21 -11.07 5.97
C GLY A 73 10.75 -10.66 6.12
N GLY A 74 9.81 -11.32 5.44
CA GLY A 74 8.38 -11.05 5.56
C GLY A 74 7.91 -10.93 7.01
N GLY A 75 7.18 -9.86 7.32
CA GLY A 75 6.74 -9.57 8.70
C GLY A 75 7.83 -9.18 9.70
N ASN A 76 9.05 -8.89 9.25
CA ASN A 76 10.16 -8.44 10.10
C ASN A 76 10.94 -7.29 9.42
N PHE A 77 11.30 -6.26 10.20
CA PHE A 77 12.08 -5.11 9.72
C PHE A 77 13.48 -4.98 10.34
N ALA A 78 14.05 -6.08 10.83
CA ALA A 78 15.39 -6.13 11.42
C ALA A 78 15.58 -5.05 12.50
N ARG A 79 16.68 -4.29 12.47
CA ARG A 79 16.95 -3.22 13.45
C ARG A 79 15.88 -2.11 13.47
N TRP A 80 15.07 -1.99 12.43
CA TRP A 80 14.04 -0.96 12.31
C TRP A 80 12.76 -1.31 13.06
N GLN A 81 12.54 -2.60 13.36
CA GLN A 81 11.29 -3.10 13.94
C GLN A 81 10.83 -2.34 15.20
N PRO A 82 11.70 -1.95 16.16
CA PRO A 82 11.28 -1.22 17.35
C PRO A 82 10.72 0.19 17.07
N HIS A 83 11.03 0.76 15.91
CA HIS A 83 10.63 2.12 15.53
C HIS A 83 9.38 2.15 14.64
N ILE A 84 8.89 0.98 14.21
CA ILE A 84 7.66 0.87 13.41
C ILE A 84 6.47 0.88 14.36
N VAL A 85 5.63 1.90 14.22
CA VAL A 85 4.43 2.11 15.03
C VAL A 85 3.19 2.17 14.15
N GLU A 86 2.01 2.06 14.76
CA GLU A 86 0.72 2.02 14.04
C GLU A 86 0.70 0.95 12.92
N TRP A 87 1.39 -0.16 13.17
CA TRP A 87 1.63 -1.18 12.17
C TRP A 87 0.37 -2.00 11.95
N ARG A 88 -0.15 -1.96 10.72
CA ARG A 88 -1.28 -2.77 10.29
C ARG A 88 -0.98 -3.49 9.00
N ARG A 89 -1.49 -4.70 8.89
CA ARG A 89 -1.35 -5.59 7.74
C ARG A 89 -2.70 -6.19 7.43
N ASN A 90 -3.11 -6.07 6.17
CA ASN A 90 -4.38 -6.59 5.71
C ASN A 90 -4.21 -7.24 4.34
N VAL A 91 -4.88 -8.36 4.11
CA VAL A 91 -5.12 -8.85 2.76
C VAL A 91 -6.55 -8.52 2.39
N TYR A 92 -6.73 -7.89 1.24
CA TYR A 92 -8.00 -7.50 0.69
C TYR A 92 -8.33 -8.24 -0.60
N ASP A 93 -9.60 -8.55 -0.77
CA ASP A 93 -10.20 -9.00 -2.03
C ASP A 93 -11.12 -7.92 -2.61
N GLY A 94 -11.67 -8.14 -3.82
CA GLY A 94 -12.49 -7.17 -4.56
C GLY A 94 -11.74 -6.42 -5.66
N ALA A 95 -10.41 -6.58 -5.72
CA ALA A 95 -9.57 -6.08 -6.80
C ALA A 95 -8.54 -7.14 -7.21
N ALA A 96 -8.40 -7.36 -8.53
CA ALA A 96 -7.43 -8.31 -9.06
C ALA A 96 -5.98 -7.91 -8.73
N HIS A 97 -5.66 -6.63 -8.91
CA HIS A 97 -4.32 -6.07 -8.78
C HIS A 97 -4.31 -4.77 -7.97
N ALA A 98 -3.23 -4.55 -7.23
CA ALA A 98 -2.93 -3.25 -6.63
C ALA A 98 -2.69 -2.20 -7.74
N PRO A 99 -3.32 -1.02 -7.66
CA PRO A 99 -3.21 -0.01 -8.71
C PRO A 99 -1.77 0.48 -8.87
N THR A 100 -1.36 0.70 -10.12
CA THR A 100 -0.11 1.39 -10.45
C THR A 100 -0.33 2.89 -10.37
N VAL A 101 0.51 3.61 -9.63
CA VAL A 101 0.44 5.08 -9.52
C VAL A 101 1.73 5.70 -10.02
N SER A 102 1.65 6.51 -11.07
CA SER A 102 2.82 7.24 -11.59
C SER A 102 3.14 8.49 -10.77
N GLY A 103 4.31 9.09 -10.96
CA GLY A 103 4.72 10.31 -10.24
C GLY A 103 3.82 11.54 -10.45
N HIS A 104 2.96 11.54 -11.48
CA HIS A 104 1.98 12.60 -11.73
C HIS A 104 0.59 12.30 -11.16
N GLN A 105 0.47 11.26 -10.35
CA GLN A 105 -0.77 10.79 -9.76
C GLN A 105 -0.60 10.55 -8.27
N TRP A 106 -1.72 10.56 -7.54
CA TRP A 106 -1.79 10.15 -6.15
C TRP A 106 -2.76 8.98 -5.99
N LEU A 107 -2.46 8.14 -5.00
CA LEU A 107 -3.39 7.14 -4.52
C LEU A 107 -4.35 7.81 -3.54
N ALA A 108 -5.64 7.73 -3.83
CA ALA A 108 -6.71 8.14 -2.95
C ALA A 108 -7.32 6.93 -2.24
N VAL A 109 -7.46 7.03 -0.93
CA VAL A 109 -7.95 5.95 -0.06
C VAL A 109 -9.02 6.49 0.87
N CYS A 110 -10.14 5.80 0.98
CA CYS A 110 -11.15 6.08 2.00
C CYS A 110 -11.79 4.77 2.49
N ASP A 111 -12.27 4.75 3.72
CA ASP A 111 -12.96 3.59 4.29
C ASP A 111 -14.50 3.69 4.09
N ASP A 112 -14.94 4.68 3.30
CA ASP A 112 -16.33 4.90 2.84
C ASP A 112 -16.34 5.23 1.33
N ALA A 113 -17.35 4.76 0.60
CA ALA A 113 -17.59 5.07 -0.81
C ALA A 113 -18.12 6.49 -1.03
N ALA A 114 -18.85 7.04 -0.05
CA ALA A 114 -19.63 8.27 -0.21
C ALA A 114 -18.78 9.50 -0.61
N PRO A 115 -17.57 9.71 -0.07
CA PRO A 115 -16.70 10.80 -0.52
C PRO A 115 -16.33 10.72 -2.01
N PHE A 116 -16.02 9.51 -2.51
CA PHE A 116 -15.72 9.29 -3.92
C PHE A 116 -16.96 9.54 -4.80
N ALA A 117 -18.12 9.04 -4.38
CA ALA A 117 -19.38 9.24 -5.11
C ALA A 117 -19.76 10.73 -5.21
N ARG A 118 -19.63 11.50 -4.11
CA ARG A 118 -19.88 12.96 -4.12
C ARG A 118 -18.93 13.70 -5.05
N ALA A 119 -17.68 13.26 -5.16
CA ALA A 119 -16.69 13.84 -6.05
C ALA A 119 -16.80 13.33 -7.51
N GLY A 120 -17.74 12.42 -7.81
CA GLY A 120 -17.86 11.81 -9.14
C GLY A 120 -16.66 10.94 -9.53
N ILE A 121 -15.94 10.41 -8.54
CA ILE A 121 -14.73 9.60 -8.74
C ILE A 121 -15.10 8.12 -8.69
N ALA A 122 -14.71 7.37 -9.73
CA ALA A 122 -14.80 5.92 -9.71
C ALA A 122 -13.69 5.34 -8.82
N ALA A 123 -14.08 4.71 -7.71
CA ALA A 123 -13.17 4.03 -6.78
C ALA A 123 -13.45 2.53 -6.75
N SER A 124 -12.39 1.74 -6.66
CA SER A 124 -12.46 0.29 -6.52
C SER A 124 -12.67 -0.09 -5.06
N ALA A 125 -13.76 -0.81 -4.77
CA ALA A 125 -14.05 -1.33 -3.45
C ALA A 125 -13.22 -2.58 -3.17
N ILE A 126 -12.63 -2.65 -1.99
CA ILE A 126 -11.90 -3.81 -1.49
C ILE A 126 -12.35 -4.13 -0.06
N HIS A 127 -12.30 -5.41 0.32
CA HIS A 127 -12.74 -5.87 1.64
C HIS A 127 -11.72 -6.83 2.25
N ALA A 128 -11.47 -6.71 3.55
CA ALA A 128 -10.40 -7.41 4.22
C ALA A 128 -10.78 -8.87 4.48
N ILE A 129 -9.93 -9.80 4.05
CA ILE A 129 -10.14 -11.25 4.16
C ILE A 129 -9.16 -11.95 5.10
N ALA A 130 -8.00 -11.33 5.40
CA ALA A 130 -6.99 -11.92 6.29
C ALA A 130 -6.18 -10.87 7.06
N LEU A 131 -5.41 -11.36 8.04
CA LEU A 131 -4.58 -10.59 8.97
C LEU A 131 -5.44 -9.72 9.91
N ASP A 132 -5.16 -8.42 10.03
CA ASP A 132 -5.76 -7.57 11.06
C ASP A 132 -7.24 -7.28 10.79
N ARG A 133 -7.66 -7.31 9.52
CA ARG A 133 -9.01 -7.02 9.01
C ARG A 133 -9.56 -5.67 9.48
N GLN A 134 -8.67 -4.68 9.55
CA GLN A 134 -8.99 -3.31 9.94
C GLN A 134 -8.26 -2.30 9.06
N PRO A 135 -8.99 -1.43 8.33
CA PRO A 135 -10.46 -1.40 8.19
C PRO A 135 -11.01 -2.62 7.43
N ALA A 136 -12.29 -2.93 7.65
CA ALA A 136 -12.95 -4.07 7.00
C ALA A 136 -13.24 -3.82 5.51
N HIS A 137 -13.51 -2.57 5.14
CA HIS A 137 -13.76 -2.13 3.76
C HIS A 137 -12.94 -0.89 3.46
N ARG A 138 -12.54 -0.76 2.20
CA ARG A 138 -11.77 0.38 1.71
C ARG A 138 -12.06 0.61 0.23
N TRP A 139 -11.93 1.85 -0.19
CA TRP A 139 -12.06 2.29 -1.56
C TRP A 139 -10.76 2.93 -2.02
N LEU A 140 -10.29 2.52 -3.19
CA LEU A 140 -9.05 3.00 -3.80
C LEU A 140 -9.36 3.69 -5.13
N ALA A 141 -8.76 4.85 -5.37
CA ALA A 141 -8.76 5.50 -6.68
C ALA A 141 -7.37 6.04 -7.02
N VAL A 142 -7.02 6.07 -8.30
CA VAL A 142 -5.82 6.75 -8.79
C VAL A 142 -6.25 8.08 -9.37
N LEU A 143 -5.77 9.17 -8.78
CA LEU A 143 -6.17 10.53 -9.15
C LEU A 143 -4.99 11.28 -9.76
N THR A 144 -5.27 12.07 -10.78
CA THR A 144 -4.38 13.18 -11.14
C THR A 144 -4.34 14.21 -10.00
N HIS A 145 -3.29 15.02 -9.96
CA HIS A 145 -3.17 16.10 -8.98
C HIS A 145 -4.37 17.06 -9.00
N ASP A 146 -4.92 17.34 -10.18
CA ASP A 146 -6.10 18.21 -10.33
C ASP A 146 -7.36 17.57 -9.75
N GLN A 147 -7.60 16.27 -10.03
CA GLN A 147 -8.71 15.54 -9.44
C GLN A 147 -8.61 15.47 -7.92
N ALA A 148 -7.40 15.24 -7.40
CA ALA A 148 -7.18 15.15 -5.97
C ALA A 148 -7.44 16.49 -5.25
N ARG A 149 -7.06 17.61 -5.88
CA ARG A 149 -7.38 18.96 -5.37
C ARG A 149 -8.89 19.21 -5.31
N LEU A 150 -9.63 18.77 -6.32
CA LEU A 150 -11.10 18.90 -6.37
C LEU A 150 -11.81 17.97 -5.37
N ALA A 151 -11.21 16.83 -5.04
CA ALA A 151 -11.78 15.85 -4.10
C ALA A 151 -11.51 16.19 -2.62
N SER A 152 -10.59 17.13 -2.34
CA SER A 152 -10.15 17.52 -1.00
C SER A 152 -11.11 18.54 -0.35
N GLU A 153 -12.40 18.20 -0.27
CA GLU A 153 -13.37 18.97 0.52
C GLU A 153 -13.30 18.52 1.99
N PRO A 154 -13.29 19.44 2.97
CA PRO A 154 -13.23 19.08 4.39
C PRO A 154 -14.48 18.29 4.80
N SER A 155 -14.30 17.02 5.19
CA SER A 155 -15.35 16.17 5.77
C SER A 155 -14.76 15.18 6.78
N ASP A 156 -15.58 14.70 7.71
CA ASP A 156 -15.20 13.73 8.75
C ASP A 156 -14.77 12.36 8.21
N SER A 157 -15.02 12.08 6.93
CA SER A 157 -14.57 10.87 6.22
C SER A 157 -13.73 11.27 5.00
N ALA A 158 -12.67 12.03 5.24
CA ALA A 158 -11.85 12.57 4.18
C ALA A 158 -11.14 11.47 3.38
N ILE A 159 -11.08 11.67 2.06
CA ILE A 159 -10.22 10.89 1.19
C ILE A 159 -8.77 11.17 1.58
N ARG A 160 -8.04 10.14 1.99
CA ARG A 160 -6.63 10.24 2.30
C ARG A 160 -5.79 10.06 1.04
N LEU A 161 -4.92 11.02 0.78
CA LEU A 161 -4.07 11.04 -0.40
C LEU A 161 -2.66 10.59 -0.05
N TYR A 162 -2.09 9.74 -0.91
CA TYR A 162 -0.71 9.29 -0.79
C TYR A 162 0.05 9.52 -2.10
N ALA A 163 1.24 10.10 -1.98
CA ALA A 163 2.19 10.21 -3.08
C ALA A 163 3.00 8.91 -3.21
N PRO A 164 3.27 8.43 -4.44
CA PRO A 164 4.16 7.29 -4.66
C PRO A 164 5.60 7.66 -4.25
N MET A 165 6.30 6.71 -3.63
CA MET A 165 7.71 6.84 -3.23
C MET A 165 8.67 6.18 -4.23
N GLY A 166 8.19 5.92 -5.45
CA GLY A 166 8.88 5.22 -6.53
C GLY A 166 7.88 4.52 -7.45
N ASP A 167 8.38 4.01 -8.58
CA ASP A 167 7.58 3.23 -9.53
C ASP A 167 7.12 1.90 -8.91
N GLN A 168 6.02 1.35 -9.43
CA GLN A 168 5.57 0.02 -9.04
C GLN A 168 6.56 -1.02 -9.58
N LEU A 169 7.16 -1.80 -8.67
CA LEU A 169 7.97 -2.96 -9.03
C LEU A 169 7.07 -4.08 -9.53
N VAL A 170 7.54 -4.80 -10.54
CA VAL A 170 6.87 -5.98 -11.12
C VAL A 170 7.73 -7.21 -10.85
N GLY A 171 7.12 -8.26 -10.30
CA GLY A 171 7.79 -9.53 -10.04
C GLY A 171 8.22 -10.21 -11.33
N ALA A 172 9.33 -10.97 -11.26
CA ALA A 172 9.90 -11.63 -12.44
C ALA A 172 8.92 -12.59 -13.13
N GLN A 173 8.00 -13.21 -12.39
CA GLN A 173 7.00 -14.11 -12.96
C GLN A 173 5.86 -13.38 -13.69
N ALA A 174 5.51 -12.16 -13.28
CA ALA A 174 4.50 -11.34 -13.96
C ALA A 174 4.98 -10.84 -15.34
N SER A 175 6.30 -10.68 -15.52
CA SER A 175 6.88 -10.29 -16.82
C SER A 175 6.78 -11.39 -17.89
N ALA A 176 6.70 -12.67 -17.50
CA ALA A 176 6.61 -13.80 -18.42
C ALA A 176 5.20 -14.03 -18.98
N ALA A 177 4.15 -13.58 -18.28
CA ALA A 177 2.76 -13.70 -18.74
C ALA A 177 2.32 -12.57 -19.70
N ALA A 178 3.18 -11.57 -19.93
CA ALA A 178 2.90 -10.40 -20.77
C ALA A 178 3.66 -10.41 -22.12
N ARG A 179 4.15 -11.57 -22.57
CA ARG A 179 4.85 -11.74 -23.85
C ARG A 179 4.15 -12.73 -24.76
#